data_AF-A0A3M9ZS92-F1
#
_entry.id   AF-A0A3M9ZS92-F1
#
_cell.length_a   1.000
_cell.length_b   1.000
_cell.length_c   1.000
_cell.angle_alpha   90.00
_cell.angle_beta   90.00
_cell.angle_gamma   90.00
#
_symmetry.space_group_name_H-M   'P 1'
#
loop_
_entity.id
_entity.type
_entity.pdbx_description
1 polymer ?
#
loop_
_entity_poly.entity_id
_entity_poly.type
_entity_poly.pdbx_seq_one_letter_code
_entity_poly.pdbx_strand_id
1 'polypeptide(L)'
;MESFEEHIAMLTRAVEEARRRKPAPLSGQTFPVGVGSRVLPMDRVQAEAILQDACPRGLPYLHHYLRVVSVSIDDFEAACGHFGLRGVLRNISGEEISAEIRARRERGAEPSTGLLPVFLDERFPREEADARIAIVQRRIAEARAARIPAPARA
;
A
#
# COMPACT_ATOMS: atom_id res chain seq x y z
N MET A 1 -11.37 -5.67 -29.07
CA MET A 1 -12.16 -5.09 -27.97
C MET A 1 -12.23 -6.18 -26.93
N GLU A 2 -11.39 -6.12 -25.88
CA GLU A 2 -11.55 -7.03 -24.75
C GLU A 2 -12.90 -6.70 -24.10
N SER A 3 -13.65 -7.75 -23.74
CA SER A 3 -14.91 -7.60 -23.02
C SER A 3 -14.65 -7.01 -21.64
N PHE A 4 -15.55 -6.15 -21.16
CA PHE A 4 -15.51 -5.61 -19.80
C PHE A 4 -15.39 -6.72 -18.74
N GLU A 5 -15.99 -7.89 -18.99
CA GLU A 5 -15.90 -9.06 -18.12
C GLU A 5 -14.51 -9.71 -18.14
N GLU A 6 -13.84 -9.75 -19.31
CA GLU A 6 -12.47 -10.24 -19.43
C GLU A 6 -11.49 -9.32 -18.69
N HIS A 7 -11.71 -8.02 -18.79
CA HIS A 7 -10.93 -7.02 -18.06
C HIS A 7 -11.08 -7.21 -16.54
N ILE A 8 -12.31 -7.33 -16.03
CA ILE A 8 -12.56 -7.59 -14.59
C ILE A 8 -11.99 -8.94 -14.13
N ALA A 9 -12.07 -9.99 -14.96
CA ALA A 9 -11.50 -11.29 -14.63
C ALA A 9 -9.96 -11.24 -14.56
N MET A 10 -9.32 -10.52 -15.48
CA MET A 10 -7.88 -10.28 -15.47
C MET A 10 -7.45 -9.50 -14.22
N LEU A 11 -8.18 -8.45 -13.87
CA LEU A 11 -7.93 -7.64 -12.68
C LEU A 11 -8.09 -8.46 -11.40
N THR A 12 -9.14 -9.28 -11.33
CA THR A 12 -9.38 -10.17 -10.20
C THR A 12 -8.25 -11.19 -10.05
N ARG A 13 -7.80 -11.82 -11.14
CA ARG A 13 -6.64 -12.73 -11.14
C ARG A 13 -5.36 -12.03 -10.74
N ALA A 14 -5.10 -10.83 -11.23
CA ALA A 14 -3.91 -10.07 -10.89
C ALA A 14 -3.89 -9.71 -9.40
N VAL A 15 -5.03 -9.33 -8.83
CA VAL A 15 -5.20 -9.07 -7.39
C VAL A 15 -4.99 -10.36 -6.58
N GLU A 16 -5.53 -11.50 -7.02
CA GLU A 16 -5.32 -12.79 -6.37
C GLU A 16 -3.86 -13.26 -6.44
N GLU A 17 -3.19 -13.08 -7.57
CA GLU A 17 -1.80 -13.46 -7.76
C GLU A 17 -0.86 -12.57 -6.94
N ALA A 18 -1.13 -11.26 -6.88
CA ALA A 18 -0.44 -10.34 -5.98
C ALA A 18 -0.63 -10.74 -4.51
N ARG A 19 -1.84 -11.18 -4.11
CA ARG A 19 -2.12 -11.71 -2.77
C ARG A 19 -1.40 -13.03 -2.48
N ARG A 20 -1.14 -13.87 -3.49
CA ARG A 20 -0.38 -15.12 -3.35
C ARG A 20 1.13 -14.90 -3.27
N ARG A 21 1.65 -13.85 -3.88
CA ARG A 21 3.08 -13.45 -3.80
C ARG A 21 3.46 -12.79 -2.47
N LYS A 22 2.62 -12.87 -1.44
CA LYS A 22 2.90 -12.31 -0.11
C LYS A 22 4.22 -12.87 0.43
N PRO A 23 5.20 -12.02 0.79
CA PRO A 23 6.39 -12.45 1.51
C PRO A 23 6.01 -13.17 2.81
N ALA A 24 6.82 -14.14 3.23
CA ALA A 24 6.70 -14.70 4.57
C ALA A 24 6.85 -13.58 5.62
N PRO A 25 6.11 -13.62 6.75
CA PRO A 25 6.19 -12.61 7.79
C PRO A 25 7.63 -12.47 8.28
N LEU A 26 8.19 -11.26 8.14
CA LEU A 26 9.61 -10.98 8.43
C LEU A 26 9.98 -11.05 9.92
N SER A 27 9.01 -11.07 10.84
CA SER A 27 9.29 -10.93 12.28
C SER A 27 8.49 -11.81 13.24
N GLY A 28 7.55 -12.64 12.77
CA GLY A 28 6.65 -13.43 13.63
C GLY A 28 5.73 -12.59 14.53
N GLN A 29 5.81 -11.25 14.47
CA GLN A 29 4.96 -10.32 15.21
C GLN A 29 3.65 -10.09 14.46
N THR A 30 2.54 -10.11 15.20
CA THR A 30 1.21 -9.86 14.68
C THR A 30 0.48 -8.87 15.58
N PHE A 31 -0.50 -8.18 15.00
CA PHE A 31 -1.40 -7.26 15.69
C PHE A 31 -2.86 -7.70 15.44
N PRO A 32 -3.74 -7.72 16.46
CA PRO A 32 -5.14 -8.08 16.26
C PRO A 32 -5.87 -7.00 15.48
N VAL A 33 -6.55 -7.37 14.39
CA VAL A 33 -7.33 -6.45 13.57
C VAL A 33 -8.74 -7.00 13.33
N GLY A 34 -9.76 -6.17 13.56
CA GLY A 34 -11.14 -6.49 13.22
C GLY A 34 -11.35 -6.64 11.70
N VAL A 35 -11.91 -7.77 11.28
CA VAL A 35 -12.30 -8.08 9.90
C VAL A 35 -13.74 -8.61 9.91
N GLY A 36 -14.70 -7.76 9.56
CA GLY A 36 -16.12 -8.04 9.67
C GLY A 36 -16.51 -8.38 11.12
N SER A 37 -16.98 -9.59 11.36
CA SER A 37 -17.35 -10.09 12.70
C SER A 37 -16.23 -10.83 13.43
N ARG A 38 -15.02 -10.88 12.88
CA ARG A 38 -13.89 -11.64 13.43
C ARG A 38 -12.72 -10.72 13.78
N VAL A 39 -11.87 -11.15 14.71
CA VAL A 39 -10.56 -10.55 14.93
C VAL A 39 -9.51 -11.51 14.38
N LEU A 40 -8.66 -11.02 13.48
CA LEU A 40 -7.62 -11.81 12.82
C LEU A 40 -6.23 -11.22 13.12
N PRO A 41 -5.19 -12.06 13.25
CA PRO A 41 -3.83 -11.56 13.36
C PRO A 41 -3.39 -10.97 12.01
N MET A 42 -2.97 -9.71 12.04
CA MET A 42 -2.33 -9.04 10.91
C MET A 42 -0.82 -8.95 11.16
N ASP A 43 0.00 -9.36 10.21
CA ASP A 43 1.46 -9.16 10.27
C ASP A 43 1.88 -7.87 9.54
N ARG A 44 3.15 -7.47 9.73
CA ARG A 44 3.72 -6.29 9.08
C ARG A 44 3.67 -6.36 7.55
N VAL A 45 3.87 -7.54 6.97
CA VAL A 45 3.90 -7.72 5.52
C VAL A 45 2.51 -7.47 4.93
N GLN A 46 1.47 -7.94 5.61
CA GLN A 46 0.08 -7.70 5.24
C GLN A 46 -0.28 -6.20 5.37
N ALA A 47 0.15 -5.54 6.44
CA ALA A 47 -0.04 -4.10 6.59
C ALA A 47 0.64 -3.31 5.46
N GLU A 48 1.91 -3.61 5.17
CA GLU A 48 2.65 -2.98 4.07
C GLU A 48 2.00 -3.24 2.71
N ALA A 49 1.46 -4.44 2.46
CA ALA A 49 0.77 -4.75 1.22
C ALA A 49 -0.49 -3.89 1.03
N ILE A 50 -1.30 -3.69 2.09
CA ILE A 50 -2.47 -2.81 2.03
C ILE A 50 -2.04 -1.36 1.75
N LEU A 51 -0.97 -0.88 2.42
CA LEU A 51 -0.45 0.47 2.19
C LEU A 51 0.06 0.64 0.76
N GLN A 52 0.80 -0.34 0.21
CA GLN A 52 1.29 -0.31 -1.17
C GLN A 52 0.15 -0.28 -2.19
N ASP A 53 -0.94 -0.97 -1.91
CA ASP A 53 -2.09 -1.06 -2.80
C ASP A 53 -2.91 0.24 -2.77
N ALA A 54 -3.29 0.71 -1.58
CA ALA A 54 -4.30 1.76 -1.44
C ALA A 54 -3.73 3.18 -1.20
N CYS A 55 -2.60 3.34 -0.52
CA CYS A 55 -2.07 4.68 -0.18
C CYS A 55 -1.65 5.55 -1.38
N PRO A 56 -1.18 5.02 -2.53
CA PRO A 56 -0.87 5.89 -3.67
C PRO A 56 -2.07 6.74 -4.12
N ARG A 57 -3.30 6.23 -3.92
CA ARG A 57 -4.56 6.91 -4.23
C ARG A 57 -5.00 7.91 -3.15
N GLY A 58 -4.31 7.92 -2.01
CA GLY A 58 -4.54 8.83 -0.88
C GLY A 58 -5.30 8.20 0.29
N LEU A 59 -5.25 8.85 1.46
CA LEU A 59 -5.90 8.34 2.68
C LEU A 59 -7.42 8.17 2.58
N PRO A 60 -8.18 9.08 1.93
CA PRO A 60 -9.61 8.86 1.74
C PRO A 60 -9.91 7.55 1.01
N TYR A 61 -9.06 7.18 0.04
CA TYR A 61 -9.21 5.93 -0.68
C TYR A 61 -8.78 4.72 0.15
N LEU A 62 -7.71 4.82 0.94
CA LEU A 62 -7.35 3.78 1.93
C LEU A 62 -8.55 3.47 2.85
N HIS A 63 -9.22 4.48 3.39
CA HIS A 63 -10.37 4.27 4.28
C HIS A 63 -11.54 3.62 3.55
N HIS A 64 -11.79 4.01 2.30
CA HIS A 64 -12.78 3.34 1.46
C HIS A 64 -12.41 1.88 1.21
N TYR A 65 -11.16 1.60 0.85
CA TYR A 65 -10.65 0.25 0.62
C TYR A 65 -10.82 -0.63 1.85
N LEU A 66 -10.39 -0.16 3.03
CA LEU A 66 -10.52 -0.88 4.29
C LEU A 66 -11.98 -1.22 4.60
N ARG A 67 -12.92 -0.28 4.37
CA ARG A 67 -14.36 -0.55 4.50
C ARG A 67 -14.85 -1.62 3.52
N VAL A 68 -14.44 -1.56 2.25
CA VAL A 68 -14.82 -2.54 1.23
C VAL A 68 -14.31 -3.94 1.60
N VAL A 69 -13.09 -4.05 2.13
CA VAL A 69 -12.53 -5.33 2.60
C VAL A 69 -12.92 -5.67 4.05
N SER A 70 -13.86 -4.91 4.63
CA SER A 70 -14.36 -5.08 6.00
C SER A 70 -13.30 -5.05 7.10
N VAL A 71 -12.17 -4.38 6.88
CA VAL A 71 -11.11 -4.18 7.87
C VAL A 71 -11.43 -2.93 8.70
N SER A 72 -11.34 -3.04 10.02
CA SER A 72 -11.46 -1.92 10.94
C SER A 72 -10.38 -0.87 10.68
N ILE A 73 -10.79 0.38 10.46
CA ILE A 73 -9.86 1.49 10.18
C ILE A 73 -8.98 1.75 11.40
N ASP A 74 -9.59 1.87 12.57
CA ASP A 74 -8.89 2.19 13.82
C ASP A 74 -7.87 1.10 14.17
N ASP A 75 -8.24 -0.18 14.01
CA ASP A 75 -7.33 -1.30 14.27
C ASP A 75 -6.18 -1.35 13.25
N PHE A 76 -6.45 -1.02 11.98
CA PHE A 76 -5.43 -0.97 10.94
C PHE A 76 -4.44 0.17 11.19
N GLU A 77 -4.90 1.35 11.59
CA GLU A 77 -4.03 2.46 11.98
C GLU A 77 -3.20 2.11 13.22
N ALA A 78 -3.80 1.43 14.21
CA ALA A 78 -3.10 0.92 15.38
C ALA A 78 -2.03 -0.12 15.00
N ALA A 79 -2.34 -1.04 14.08
CA ALA A 79 -1.39 -2.00 13.54
C ALA A 79 -0.24 -1.29 12.82
N CYS A 80 -0.53 -0.27 12.02
CA CYS A 80 0.51 0.55 11.38
C CYS A 80 1.38 1.26 12.43
N GLY A 81 0.80 1.77 13.51
CA GLY A 81 1.55 2.31 14.65
C GLY A 81 2.47 1.27 15.29
N HIS A 82 1.93 0.08 15.58
CA HIS A 82 2.67 -1.05 16.15
C HIS A 82 3.87 -1.48 15.27
N PHE A 83 3.70 -1.49 13.95
CA PHE A 83 4.76 -1.86 13.00
C PHE A 83 5.70 -0.71 12.59
N GLY A 84 5.54 0.49 13.17
CA GLY A 84 6.36 1.66 12.81
C GLY A 84 6.02 2.28 11.45
N LEU A 85 4.87 1.96 10.87
CA LEU A 85 4.39 2.41 9.56
C LEU A 85 3.56 3.71 9.62
N ARG A 86 3.45 4.36 10.78
CA ARG A 86 2.63 5.57 10.96
C ARG A 86 3.01 6.70 9.98
N GLY A 87 4.29 6.82 9.62
CA GLY A 87 4.76 7.80 8.64
C GLY A 87 4.29 7.56 7.19
N VAL A 88 3.77 6.36 6.91
CA VAL A 88 3.16 6.02 5.61
C VAL A 88 1.71 6.52 5.54
N LEU A 89 1.01 6.59 6.69
CA LEU A 89 -0.38 7.07 6.83
C LEU A 89 -0.49 8.61 6.76
N ARG A 90 0.02 9.18 5.67
CA ARG A 90 -0.10 10.62 5.39
C ARG A 90 -0.43 10.83 3.92
N ASN A 91 -1.22 11.86 3.65
CA ASN A 91 -1.51 12.24 2.26
C ASN A 91 -0.22 12.58 1.51
N ILE A 92 -0.25 12.37 0.20
CA ILE A 92 0.81 12.77 -0.71
C ILE A 92 0.42 14.15 -1.24
N SER A 93 1.25 15.14 -0.97
CA SER A 93 1.03 16.51 -1.47
C SER A 93 1.33 16.62 -2.97
N GLY A 94 0.75 17.64 -3.61
CA GLY A 94 1.07 17.96 -5.02
C GLY A 94 2.55 18.32 -5.23
N GLU A 95 3.19 18.91 -4.22
CA GLU A 95 4.62 19.23 -4.23
C GLU A 95 5.47 17.96 -4.22
N GLU A 96 5.16 16.99 -3.35
CA GLU A 96 5.85 15.70 -3.33
C GLU A 96 5.72 14.94 -4.66
N ILE A 97 4.53 14.98 -5.27
CA ILE A 97 4.29 14.36 -6.58
C ILE A 97 5.15 15.04 -7.64
N SER A 98 5.12 16.37 -7.70
CA SER A 98 5.87 17.15 -8.70
C SER A 98 7.38 16.95 -8.54
N ALA A 99 7.88 16.91 -7.30
CA ALA A 99 9.27 16.65 -7.00
C ALA A 99 9.69 15.23 -7.41
N GLU A 100 8.87 14.22 -7.12
CA GLU A 100 9.17 12.85 -7.54
C GLU A 100 9.15 12.68 -9.06
N ILE A 101 8.17 13.26 -9.76
CA ILE A 101 8.11 13.24 -11.23
C ILE A 101 9.40 13.83 -11.82
N ARG A 102 9.83 15.00 -11.32
CA ARG A 102 11.08 15.62 -11.77
C ARG A 102 12.28 14.70 -11.52
N ALA A 103 12.40 14.17 -10.30
CA ALA A 103 13.51 13.30 -9.94
C ALA A 103 13.53 12.01 -10.78
N ARG A 104 12.36 11.47 -11.16
CA ARG A 104 12.25 10.33 -12.08
C ARG A 104 12.74 10.67 -13.48
N ARG A 105 12.33 11.81 -14.03
CA ARG A 105 12.79 12.29 -15.34
C ARG A 105 14.30 12.51 -15.37
N GLU A 106 14.86 13.13 -14.33
CA GLU A 106 16.31 13.35 -14.20
C GLU A 106 17.09 12.03 -14.16
N ARG A 107 16.51 10.98 -13.59
CA ARG A 107 17.09 9.62 -13.59
C ARG A 107 16.87 8.84 -14.90
N GLY A 108 16.14 9.39 -15.87
CA GLY A 108 15.74 8.67 -17.08
C GLY A 108 14.83 7.47 -16.78
N ALA A 109 14.00 7.55 -15.73
CA ALA A 109 13.10 6.47 -15.37
C ALA A 109 11.91 6.45 -16.35
N GLU A 110 11.84 5.39 -17.16
CA GLU A 110 10.73 5.16 -18.06
C GLU A 110 9.40 4.99 -17.30
N PRO A 111 8.26 5.39 -17.91
CA PRO A 111 6.94 5.04 -17.40
C PRO A 111 6.79 3.52 -17.29
N SER A 112 6.19 3.05 -16.21
CA SER A 112 5.89 1.63 -16.08
C SER A 112 4.85 1.20 -17.13
N THR A 113 4.78 -0.10 -17.45
CA THR A 113 3.84 -0.63 -18.48
C THR A 113 2.89 -1.72 -17.98
N GLY A 114 3.01 -2.15 -16.72
CA GLY A 114 2.15 -3.18 -16.11
C GLY A 114 0.83 -2.65 -15.51
N LEU A 115 0.06 -3.55 -14.90
CA LEU A 115 -1.13 -3.17 -14.12
C LEU A 115 -0.72 -2.34 -12.91
N LEU A 116 -1.46 -1.26 -12.65
CA LEU A 116 -1.24 -0.42 -11.48
C LEU A 116 -2.15 -0.84 -10.32
N PRO A 117 -1.70 -0.66 -9.07
CA PRO A 117 -2.53 -0.90 -7.89
C PRO A 117 -3.85 -0.13 -7.97
N VAL A 118 -4.91 -0.82 -7.56
CA VAL A 118 -6.27 -0.30 -7.39
C VAL A 118 -6.69 0.78 -8.40
N PHE A 119 -6.51 0.49 -9.70
CA PHE A 119 -7.00 1.34 -10.79
C PHE A 119 -6.44 2.76 -10.74
N LEU A 120 -5.18 2.93 -10.34
CA LEU A 120 -4.54 4.25 -10.31
C LEU A 120 -4.51 4.92 -11.69
N ASP A 121 -4.38 4.13 -12.75
CA ASP A 121 -4.40 4.55 -14.15
C ASP A 121 -5.76 5.07 -14.61
N GLU A 122 -6.87 4.66 -13.98
CA GLU A 122 -8.19 5.24 -14.25
C GLU A 122 -8.37 6.64 -13.66
N ARG A 123 -7.49 7.04 -12.72
CA ARG A 123 -7.60 8.31 -11.99
C ARG A 123 -6.49 9.29 -12.29
N PHE A 124 -5.30 8.80 -12.59
CA PHE A 124 -4.10 9.63 -12.74
C PHE A 124 -3.36 9.27 -14.03
N PRO A 125 -2.72 10.25 -14.68
CA PRO A 125 -1.74 9.96 -15.72
C PRO A 125 -0.67 9.01 -15.21
N ARG A 126 -0.13 8.17 -16.11
CA ARG A 126 0.81 7.09 -15.74
C ARG A 126 2.00 7.57 -14.91
N GLU A 127 2.57 8.69 -15.29
CA GLU A 127 3.73 9.29 -14.61
C GLU A 127 3.39 9.75 -13.18
N GLU A 128 2.20 10.31 -12.96
CA GLU A 128 1.73 10.67 -11.62
C GLU A 128 1.47 9.42 -10.77
N ALA A 129 0.84 8.39 -11.35
CA ALA A 129 0.61 7.12 -10.66
C ALA A 129 1.94 6.47 -10.24
N ASP A 130 2.93 6.43 -11.13
CA ASP A 130 4.28 5.93 -10.84
C ASP A 130 4.98 6.73 -9.73
N ALA A 131 4.84 8.05 -9.74
CA ALA A 131 5.38 8.91 -8.68
C ALA A 131 4.73 8.63 -7.32
N ARG A 132 3.39 8.51 -7.26
CA ARG A 132 2.66 8.18 -6.03
C ARG A 132 3.07 6.82 -5.48
N ILE A 133 3.22 5.81 -6.34
CA ILE A 133 3.70 4.47 -5.95
C ILE A 133 5.13 4.56 -5.38
N ALA A 134 6.04 5.26 -6.06
CA ALA A 134 7.42 5.41 -5.62
C ALA A 134 7.52 6.11 -4.26
N ILE A 135 6.69 7.13 -4.01
CA ILE A 135 6.65 7.83 -2.71
C ILE A 135 6.23 6.88 -1.58
N VAL A 136 5.17 6.10 -1.78
CA VAL A 136 4.70 5.13 -0.77
C VAL A 136 5.75 4.04 -0.52
N GLN A 137 6.34 3.49 -1.58
CA GLN A 137 7.40 2.48 -1.49
C GLN A 137 8.61 3.02 -0.72
N ARG A 138 9.04 4.26 -0.98
CA ARG A 138 10.12 4.92 -0.24
C ARG A 138 9.78 5.05 1.25
N ARG A 139 8.58 5.56 1.58
CA ARG A 139 8.14 5.70 2.98
C ARG A 139 8.12 4.35 3.72
N ILE A 140 7.72 3.27 3.05
CA ILE A 140 7.76 1.92 3.63
C ILE A 140 9.21 1.45 3.81
N ALA A 141 10.09 1.70 2.84
CA ALA A 141 11.51 1.36 2.97
C ALA A 141 12.19 2.11 4.12
N GLU A 142 11.90 3.40 4.28
CA GLU A 142 12.34 4.22 5.42
C GLU A 142 11.84 3.65 6.75
N ALA A 143 10.55 3.28 6.83
CA ALA A 143 9.97 2.65 8.01
C ALA A 143 10.53 1.25 8.31
N ARG A 144 11.07 0.54 7.32
CA ARG A 144 11.81 -0.72 7.53
C ARG A 144 13.21 -0.47 8.07
N ALA A 145 13.86 0.59 7.61
CA ALA A 145 15.20 0.98 8.06
C ALA A 145 15.19 1.56 9.49
N ALA A 146 14.14 2.29 9.87
CA ALA A 146 13.91 2.73 11.23
C ALA A 146 13.53 1.54 12.12
N ARG A 147 14.52 0.90 12.75
CA ARG A 147 14.30 -0.22 13.70
C ARG A 147 13.24 0.17 14.74
N ILE A 148 12.23 -0.68 14.91
CA ILE A 148 11.38 -0.69 16.12
C ILE A 148 12.33 -0.99 17.29
N PRO A 149 12.41 -0.15 18.34
CA PRO A 149 13.19 -0.48 19.52
C PRO A 149 12.71 -1.83 20.05
N ALA A 150 13.63 -2.78 20.26
CA ALA A 150 13.28 -4.04 20.89
C ALA A 150 12.61 -3.78 22.25
N PRO A 151 11.58 -4.54 22.65
CA PRO A 151 10.99 -4.38 23.97
C PRO A 151 12.09 -4.54 25.01
N ALA A 152 12.19 -3.56 25.91
CA ALA A 152 13.08 -3.64 27.06
C ALA A 152 12.75 -4.94 27.80
N ARG A 153 13.74 -5.83 27.96
CA ARG A 153 13.61 -6.97 28.87
C ARG A 153 13.37 -6.40 30.27
N ALA A 154 12.16 -6.56 30.78
CA ALA A 154 11.86 -6.42 32.20
C ALA A 154 12.22 -7.74 32.91
#